data_AF-X1V9V3-F1
#
_entry.id   AF-X1V9V3-F1
#
_cell.length_a   1.000
_cell.length_b   1.000
_cell.length_c   1.000
_cell.angle_alpha   90.00
_cell.angle_beta   90.00
_cell.angle_gamma   90.00
#
_symmetry.space_group_name_H-M   'P 1'
#
loop_
_entity.id
_entity.type
_entity.pdbx_description
1 polymer ?
#
loop_
_entity_poly.entity_id
_entity_poly.type
_entity_poly.pdbx_seq_one_letter_code
_entity_poly.pdbx_strand_id
1 'polypeptide(L)'
;IEGSKGSIILERQGRIQIVRGDGKISLPEYDWKGEKILKTHFRLHRHFVEGILENKPFQTDARDNIKTLEIALKSYDSAQDNKAIMLEKDRLLKR
;
A
#
# COMPACT_ATOMS: atom_id res chain seq x y z
N ILE A 1 -5.41 -2.27 -10.15
CA ILE A 1 -4.67 -3.54 -10.00
C ILE A 1 -5.18 -4.49 -11.07
N GLU A 2 -4.31 -5.00 -11.92
CA GLU A 2 -4.65 -5.99 -12.94
C GLU A 2 -4.07 -7.33 -12.54
N GLY A 3 -4.86 -8.39 -12.69
CA GLY A 3 -4.47 -9.75 -12.35
C GLY A 3 -4.94 -10.74 -13.41
N SER A 4 -4.44 -11.98 -13.31
CA SER A 4 -4.71 -13.04 -14.29
C SER A 4 -6.19 -13.43 -14.45
N LYS A 5 -7.05 -13.05 -13.49
CA LYS A 5 -8.49 -13.37 -13.47
C LYS A 5 -9.39 -12.14 -13.55
N GLY A 6 -8.83 -10.96 -13.74
CA GLY A 6 -9.57 -9.70 -13.73
C GLY A 6 -8.83 -8.57 -13.03
N SER A 7 -9.55 -7.47 -12.80
CA SER A 7 -8.99 -6.22 -12.31
C SER A 7 -9.77 -5.67 -11.12
N ILE A 8 -9.05 -5.01 -10.22
CA ILE A 8 -9.60 -4.18 -9.15
C ILE A 8 -9.32 -2.72 -9.50
N ILE A 9 -10.37 -1.92 -9.56
CA ILE A 9 -10.34 -0.51 -9.92
C ILE A 9 -10.79 0.29 -8.70
N LEU A 10 -10.01 1.30 -8.31
CA LEU A 10 -10.41 2.30 -7.32
C LEU A 10 -10.87 3.55 -8.09
N GLU A 11 -12.17 3.83 -8.04
CA GLU A 11 -12.76 5.01 -8.68
C GLU A 11 -12.35 6.30 -7.95
N ARG A 12 -12.48 7.45 -8.62
CA ARG A 12 -12.19 8.77 -8.06
C ARG A 12 -13.00 9.08 -6.80
N GLN A 13 -14.21 8.55 -6.70
CA GLN A 13 -15.10 8.68 -5.54
C GLN A 13 -14.72 7.75 -4.38
N GLY A 14 -13.63 6.99 -4.51
CA GLY A 14 -13.15 6.02 -3.51
C GLY A 14 -13.83 4.66 -3.58
N ARG A 15 -14.78 4.43 -4.50
CA ARG A 15 -15.46 3.13 -4.64
C ARG A 15 -14.56 2.11 -5.32
N ILE A 16 -14.60 0.87 -4.84
CA ILE A 16 -13.93 -0.26 -5.51
C ILE A 16 -14.89 -0.91 -6.50
N GLN A 17 -14.36 -1.23 -7.67
CA GLN A 17 -14.99 -2.08 -8.67
C GLN A 17 -14.11 -3.29 -8.93
N ILE A 18 -14.70 -4.48 -8.95
CA ILE A 18 -14.03 -5.72 -9.34
C ILE A 18 -14.59 -6.17 -10.68
N VAL A 19 -13.74 -6.23 -11.69
CA VAL A 19 -14.07 -6.71 -13.03
C VAL A 19 -13.42 -8.07 -13.21
N ARG A 20 -14.22 -9.12 -13.38
CA ARG A 20 -13.73 -10.49 -13.59
C ARG A 20 -13.49 -10.76 -15.08
N GLY A 21 -12.68 -11.77 -15.38
CA GLY A 21 -12.37 -12.18 -16.76
C GLY A 21 -13.56 -12.70 -17.56
N ASP A 22 -14.66 -13.05 -16.90
CA ASP A 22 -15.95 -13.41 -17.51
C ASP A 22 -16.82 -12.16 -17.82
N GLY A 23 -16.28 -10.95 -17.61
CA GLY A 23 -17.00 -9.69 -17.77
C GLY A 23 -17.91 -9.33 -16.60
N LYS A 24 -17.99 -10.17 -15.55
CA LYS A 24 -18.82 -9.88 -14.38
C LYS A 24 -18.21 -8.74 -13.56
N ILE A 25 -19.04 -7.73 -13.30
CA ILE A 25 -18.70 -6.59 -12.46
C ILE A 25 -19.35 -6.77 -11.09
N SER A 26 -18.58 -6.58 -10.02
CA SER A 26 -19.11 -6.51 -8.65
C SER A 26 -18.60 -5.27 -7.93
N LEU A 27 -19.49 -4.64 -7.18
CA LEU A 27 -19.20 -3.51 -6.30
C LEU A 27 -19.25 -4.04 -4.86
N PRO A 28 -18.11 -4.29 -4.20
CA PRO A 28 -18.11 -4.74 -2.82
C PRO A 28 -18.79 -3.71 -1.91
N GLU A 29 -19.59 -4.22 -0.98
CA GLU A 29 -20.22 -3.40 0.05
C GLU A 29 -19.14 -2.90 1.03
N TYR A 30 -19.06 -1.58 1.17
CA TYR A 30 -18.13 -0.92 2.08
C TYR A 30 -18.64 0.48 2.40
N ASP A 31 -18.43 0.93 3.64
CA ASP A 31 -18.82 2.27 4.09
C ASP A 31 -17.82 3.34 3.62
N TRP A 32 -17.86 3.64 2.32
CA TRP A 32 -16.97 4.62 1.70
C TRP A 32 -17.13 6.04 2.27
N LYS A 33 -18.34 6.38 2.74
CA LYS A 33 -18.65 7.72 3.28
C LYS A 33 -18.19 7.87 4.73
N GLY A 34 -18.29 6.79 5.51
CA GLY A 34 -17.84 6.78 6.89
C GLY A 34 -16.34 6.52 7.02
N GLU A 35 -15.68 5.98 6.01
CA GLU A 35 -14.22 5.84 5.98
C GLU A 35 -13.55 7.21 5.85
N LYS A 36 -12.80 7.62 6.87
CA LYS A 36 -12.15 8.93 6.97
C LYS A 36 -10.69 8.74 7.37
N ILE A 37 -9.84 9.69 7.01
CA ILE A 37 -8.42 9.73 7.43
C ILE A 37 -8.30 9.53 8.95
N LEU A 38 -9.19 10.14 9.74
CA LEU A 38 -9.21 10.01 11.19
C LEU A 38 -9.46 8.56 11.66
N LYS A 39 -10.34 7.80 10.99
CA LYS A 39 -10.55 6.38 11.33
C LYS A 39 -9.32 5.55 11.01
N THR A 40 -8.68 5.77 9.86
CA THR A 40 -7.40 5.14 9.52
C THR A 40 -6.33 5.46 10.55
N HIS A 41 -6.25 6.71 10.99
CA HIS A 41 -5.31 7.15 12.02
C HIS A 41 -5.51 6.38 13.33
N PHE A 42 -6.75 6.24 13.81
CA PHE A 42 -7.04 5.46 15.01
C PHE A 42 -6.73 3.96 14.85
N ARG A 43 -6.97 3.36 13.68
CA ARG A 43 -6.58 1.97 13.42
C ARG A 43 -5.06 1.78 13.50
N LEU A 44 -4.28 2.75 13.02
CA LEU A 44 -2.82 2.70 13.12
C LEU A 44 -2.33 2.75 14.57
N HIS A 45 -2.87 3.65 15.39
CA HIS A 45 -2.53 3.71 16.82
C HIS A 45 -2.92 2.44 17.56
N ARG A 46 -4.10 1.91 17.26
CA ARG A 46 -4.55 0.63 17.80
C ARG A 46 -3.59 -0.50 17.42
N HIS A 47 -3.20 -0.60 16.14
CA HIS A 47 -2.24 -1.60 15.66
C HIS A 47 -0.89 -1.48 16.39
N PHE A 48 -0.42 -0.26 16.65
CA PHE A 48 0.81 -0.04 17.43
C PHE A 48 0.69 -0.57 18.85
N VAL A 49 -0.39 -0.25 19.56
CA VAL A 49 -0.63 -0.72 20.93
C VAL A 49 -0.77 -2.25 20.96
N GLU A 50 -1.57 -2.83 20.05
CA GLU A 50 -1.74 -4.29 19.94
C GLU A 50 -0.41 -5.00 19.64
N GLY A 51 0.41 -4.44 18.75
CA GLY A 51 1.74 -4.98 18.43
C GLY A 51 2.65 -5.08 19.66
N ILE A 52 2.64 -4.06 20.52
CA ILE A 52 3.40 -4.07 21.78
C ILE A 52 2.82 -5.09 22.76
N LEU A 53 1.51 -5.03 23.02
CA LEU A 53 0.87 -5.87 24.05
C LEU A 53 0.92 -7.36 23.72
N GLU A 54 0.82 -7.70 22.43
CA GLU A 54 0.74 -9.09 21.97
C GLU A 54 2.06 -9.60 21.37
N ASN A 55 3.12 -8.78 21.41
CA ASN A 55 4.41 -9.06 20.77
C ASN A 55 4.26 -9.48 19.30
N LYS A 56 3.39 -8.77 18.57
CA LYS A 56 3.14 -8.99 17.13
C LYS A 56 3.99 -8.04 16.28
N PRO A 57 4.45 -8.48 15.10
CA PRO A 57 5.20 -7.61 14.21
C PRO A 57 4.36 -6.42 13.74
N PHE A 58 4.99 -5.25 13.64
CA PHE A 58 4.35 -4.10 13.02
C PHE A 58 4.23 -4.30 11.51
N GLN A 59 3.10 -3.90 10.93
CA GLN A 59 2.89 -3.99 9.48
C GLN A 59 3.86 -3.11 8.70
N THR A 60 4.18 -1.94 9.25
CA THR A 60 5.11 -0.96 8.68
C THR A 60 6.31 -0.79 9.61
N ASP A 61 7.02 -1.87 9.89
CA ASP A 61 8.25 -1.83 10.68
C ASP A 61 9.39 -1.08 9.93
N ALA A 62 10.55 -0.94 10.57
CA ALA A 62 11.69 -0.26 9.95
C ALA A 62 12.13 -0.94 8.64
N ARG A 63 12.08 -2.28 8.56
CA ARG A 63 12.53 -3.03 7.38
C ARG A 63 11.58 -2.85 6.21
N ASP A 64 10.29 -2.76 6.49
CA ASP A 64 9.27 -2.43 5.51
C ASP A 64 9.41 -0.97 5.04
N ASN A 65 9.49 -0.02 5.97
CA ASN A 65 9.44 1.40 5.64
C ASN A 65 10.72 1.90 4.91
N ILE A 66 11.87 1.24 5.11
CA ILE A 66 13.09 1.53 4.35
C ILE A 66 12.89 1.28 2.85
N LYS A 67 12.11 0.27 2.45
CA LYS A 67 11.80 -0.01 1.04
C LYS A 67 10.96 1.11 0.43
N THR A 68 9.98 1.62 1.19
CA THR A 68 9.16 2.78 0.79
C THR A 68 10.03 4.02 0.61
N LEU A 69 10.96 4.27 1.53
CA LEU A 69 11.88 5.41 1.44
C LEU A 69 12.83 5.29 0.24
N GLU A 70 13.34 4.08 -0.06
CA GLU A 70 14.17 3.84 -1.24
C GLU A 70 13.44 4.22 -2.52
N ILE A 71 12.19 3.76 -2.69
CA ILE A 71 11.36 4.09 -3.86
C ILE A 71 11.19 5.61 -3.98
N ALA A 72 10.86 6.29 -2.87
CA ALA A 72 10.65 7.73 -2.86
C ALA A 72 11.90 8.51 -3.28
N LEU A 73 13.06 8.19 -2.69
CA LEU A 73 14.33 8.86 -3.00
C LEU A 73 14.81 8.56 -4.42
N LYS A 74 14.75 7.31 -4.86
CA LYS A 74 15.15 6.89 -6.21
C LYS A 74 14.24 7.46 -7.31
N SER A 75 13.01 7.84 -6.97
CA SER A 75 12.13 8.56 -7.89
C SER A 75 12.63 9.97 -8.18
N TYR A 76 13.25 10.66 -7.21
CA TYR A 76 13.92 11.95 -7.45
C TYR A 76 15.14 11.77 -8.35
N ASP A 77 15.98 10.76 -8.07
CA ASP A 77 17.14 10.43 -8.93
C ASP A 77 16.70 10.17 -10.38
N SER A 78 15.65 9.35 -10.56
CA SER A 78 15.06 9.03 -11.87
C SER A 78 14.58 10.28 -12.62
N ALA A 79 13.89 11.19 -11.92
CA ALA A 79 13.38 12.42 -12.50
C ALA A 79 14.50 13.38 -12.90
N GLN A 80 15.57 13.46 -12.10
CA GLN A 80 16.72 14.31 -12.39
C GLN A 80 17.50 13.82 -13.61
N ASP A 81 17.72 12.51 -13.70
CA ASP A 81 18.59 11.93 -14.73
C ASP A 81 17.84 11.45 -15.98
N ASN A 82 16.49 11.51 -15.95
CA ASN A 82 15.58 11.02 -16.98
C ASN A 82 15.89 9.56 -17.41
N LYS A 83 16.13 8.70 -16.41
CA LYS A 83 16.54 7.31 -16.59
C LYS A 83 15.85 6.41 -15.59
N ALA A 84 15.55 5.18 -16.00
CA ALA A 84 15.10 4.15 -15.09
C ALA A 84 16.18 3.86 -14.05
N ILE A 85 15.78 3.85 -12.78
CA ILE A 85 16.66 3.52 -11.65
C ILE A 85 16.30 2.14 -11.12
N MET A 86 17.31 1.29 -10.96
CA MET A 86 17.15 -0.02 -10.35
C MET A 86 17.08 0.11 -8.84
N LEU A 87 16.06 -0.49 -8.24
CA LEU A 87 15.95 -0.63 -6.78
C LEU A 87 16.78 -1.83 -6.33
N GLU A 88 17.56 -1.68 -5.27
CA GLU A 88 18.35 -2.78 -4.72
C GLU A 88 17.49 -3.62 -3.78
N LYS A 89 16.97 -4.73 -4.31
CA LYS A 89 16.26 -5.72 -3.50
C LYS A 89 17.19 -6.21 -2.36
N ASP A 90 16.82 -5.88 -1.12
CA ASP A 90 17.38 -6.44 0.13
C ASP A 90 18.81 -6.02 0.53
N ARG A 91 19.34 -4.86 0.09
CA ARG A 91 20.70 -4.41 0.47
C ARG A 91 20.78 -3.26 1.48
N LEU A 92 19.72 -2.49 1.70
CA LEU A 92 19.75 -1.33 2.61
C LEU A 92 19.97 -1.68 4.09
N LEU A 93 19.87 -2.95 4.46
CA LEU A 93 20.09 -3.44 5.83
C LEU A 93 21.23 -4.45 5.97
N LYS A 94 22.09 -4.61 4.96
CA LYS A 94 23.31 -5.41 5.12
C LYS A 94 24.33 -4.60 5.94
N ARG A 95 24.28 -4.79 7.26
CA ARG A 95 25.43 -4.62 8.16
C ARG A 95 25.93 -6.01 8.55
#